data_AF-A0A9E4IXA0-F1
#
_entry.id   AF-A0A9E4IXA0-F1
#
_cell.length_a   1.000
_cell.length_b   1.000
_cell.length_c   1.000
_cell.angle_alpha   90.00
_cell.angle_beta   90.00
_cell.angle_gamma   90.00
#
_symmetry.space_group_name_H-M   'P 1'
#
loop_
_entity.id
_entity.type
_entity.pdbx_description
1 polymer ?
#
loop_
_entity_poly.entity_id
_entity_poly.type
_entity_poly.pdbx_seq_one_letter_code
_entity_poly.pdbx_strand_id
1 'polypeptide(L)'
;MYDEQCASCHGPLRAIVPEVAALLGDHTFRNTWRGRPLGELFAFIRETMPQDAPETLTPAQTADLVAYILSGNRLAAGQTPLPDDPLRLPHILFER
;
A
#
# COMPACT_ATOMS: atom_id res chain seq x y z
N MET A 1 -3.65 -11.88 5.49
CA MET A 1 -3.96 -10.44 5.32
C MET A 1 -3.87 -10.00 3.87
N TYR A 2 -2.71 -9.72 3.26
CA TYR A 2 -2.66 -9.26 1.84
C TYR A 2 -3.30 -10.26 0.87
N ASP A 3 -3.04 -11.56 1.05
CA ASP A 3 -3.58 -12.58 0.15
C ASP A 3 -5.12 -12.69 0.21
N GLU A 4 -5.71 -12.38 1.36
CA GLU A 4 -7.15 -12.41 1.57
C GLU A 4 -7.81 -11.11 1.11
N GLN A 5 -7.19 -9.95 1.36
CA GLN A 5 -7.78 -8.63 1.16
C GLN A 5 -7.44 -7.99 -0.19
N CYS A 6 -6.38 -8.45 -0.87
CA CYS A 6 -5.82 -7.73 -2.02
C CYS A 6 -5.49 -8.65 -3.21
N ALA A 7 -4.96 -9.85 -2.97
CA ALA A 7 -4.36 -10.65 -4.05
C ALA A 7 -5.38 -11.18 -5.08
N SER A 8 -6.66 -11.30 -4.72
CA SER A 8 -7.73 -11.74 -5.64
C SER A 8 -7.91 -10.79 -6.83
N CYS A 9 -7.72 -9.48 -6.63
CA CYS A 9 -7.85 -8.45 -7.66
C CYS A 9 -6.49 -7.88 -8.12
N HIS A 10 -5.52 -7.74 -7.21
CA HIS A 10 -4.22 -7.11 -7.47
C HIS A 10 -3.10 -8.10 -7.79
N GLY A 11 -3.35 -9.40 -7.60
CA GLY A 11 -2.34 -10.43 -7.76
C GLY A 11 -1.24 -10.39 -6.69
N PRO A 12 -0.27 -11.33 -6.76
CA PRO A 12 0.84 -11.39 -5.84
C PRO A 12 1.81 -10.23 -6.07
N LEU A 13 2.07 -9.45 -5.01
CA LEU A 13 2.93 -8.26 -5.03
C LEU A 13 4.40 -8.53 -5.46
N ARG A 14 4.83 -9.80 -5.42
CA ARG A 14 6.22 -10.22 -5.66
C ARG A 14 6.51 -10.56 -7.11
N ALA A 15 5.49 -10.59 -7.96
CA ALA A 15 5.62 -10.95 -9.35
C ALA A 15 5.62 -9.68 -10.20
N ILE A 16 6.65 -9.48 -11.03
CA ILE A 16 6.57 -8.56 -12.17
C ILE A 16 5.74 -9.29 -13.22
N VAL A 17 4.41 -9.30 -13.06
CA VAL A 17 3.49 -9.98 -14.00
C VAL A 17 2.87 -8.94 -14.92
N PRO A 18 3.14 -8.96 -16.23
CA PRO A 18 2.71 -7.93 -17.16
C PRO A 18 1.18 -7.84 -17.40
N GLU A 19 0.37 -8.76 -16.86
CA GLU A 19 -1.05 -8.92 -17.20
C GLU A 19 -2.05 -8.45 -16.14
N VAL A 20 -1.62 -7.98 -14.95
CA VAL A 20 -2.55 -7.52 -13.92
C VAL A 20 -2.65 -5.99 -13.98
N ALA A 21 -3.84 -5.45 -14.26
CA ALA A 21 -4.04 -4.00 -14.41
C ALA A 21 -3.81 -3.18 -13.12
N ALA A 22 -3.69 -3.84 -11.96
CA ALA A 22 -3.55 -3.21 -10.66
C ALA A 22 -2.29 -3.69 -9.92
N LEU A 23 -1.19 -3.74 -10.65
CA LEU A 23 0.13 -4.07 -10.12
C LEU A 23 0.58 -3.02 -9.12
N LEU A 24 0.29 -3.27 -7.85
CA LEU A 24 0.81 -2.48 -6.74
C LEU A 24 2.36 -2.48 -6.69
N GLY A 25 3.04 -3.24 -7.56
CA GLY A 25 4.49 -3.31 -7.72
C GLY A 25 5.06 -2.75 -9.04
N ASP A 26 4.22 -2.27 -9.97
CA ASP A 26 4.68 -1.79 -11.29
C ASP A 26 5.14 -0.32 -11.30
N HIS A 27 5.64 0.11 -12.45
CA HIS A 27 6.10 1.48 -12.66
C HIS A 27 4.96 2.51 -12.61
N THR A 28 3.73 2.12 -12.96
CA THR A 28 2.56 3.00 -12.93
C THR A 28 2.23 3.37 -11.49
N PHE A 29 2.07 2.36 -10.63
CA PHE A 29 1.82 2.54 -9.20
C PHE A 29 2.92 3.38 -8.55
N ARG A 30 4.18 3.04 -8.79
CA ARG A 30 5.30 3.80 -8.22
C ARG A 30 5.27 5.26 -8.63
N ASN A 31 5.04 5.57 -9.91
CA ASN A 31 4.96 6.96 -10.36
C ASN A 31 3.77 7.73 -9.79
N THR A 32 2.63 7.07 -9.59
CA THR A 32 1.46 7.69 -8.97
C THR A 32 1.72 8.08 -7.51
N TRP A 33 2.54 7.32 -6.80
CA TRP A 33 2.79 7.51 -5.38
C TRP A 33 4.12 8.21 -5.06
N ARG A 34 5.10 8.21 -5.99
CA ARG A 34 6.43 8.81 -5.77
C ARG A 34 6.34 10.24 -5.25
N GLY A 35 7.01 10.50 -4.14
CA GLY A 35 7.07 11.81 -3.50
C GLY A 35 5.78 12.22 -2.76
N ARG A 36 4.74 11.38 -2.74
CA ARG A 36 3.51 11.63 -1.97
C ARG A 36 3.64 11.08 -0.54
N PRO A 37 2.96 11.70 0.43
CA PRO A 37 2.85 11.17 1.79
C PRO A 37 2.22 9.77 1.83
N LEU A 38 2.76 8.88 2.67
CA LEU A 38 2.17 7.57 2.95
C LEU A 38 0.79 7.69 3.60
N GLY A 39 0.50 8.81 4.28
CA GLY A 39 -0.83 9.11 4.78
C GLY A 39 -1.89 9.16 3.68
N GLU A 40 -1.52 9.60 2.47
CA GLU A 40 -2.44 9.60 1.33
C GLU A 40 -2.70 8.18 0.81
N LEU A 41 -1.68 7.32 0.78
CA LEU A 41 -1.83 5.92 0.39
C LEU A 41 -2.67 5.15 1.43
N PHE A 42 -2.44 5.41 2.71
CA PHE A 42 -3.21 4.87 3.80
C PHE A 42 -4.69 5.25 3.70
N ALA A 43 -4.99 6.54 3.53
CA ALA A 43 -6.35 7.04 3.39
C ALA A 43 -7.04 6.41 2.18
N PHE A 44 -6.36 6.37 1.04
CA PHE A 44 -6.86 5.75 -0.18
C PHE A 44 -7.23 4.27 0.02
N ILE A 45 -6.35 3.47 0.64
CA ILE A 45 -6.63 2.06 0.91
C ILE A 45 -7.83 1.95 1.84
N ARG A 46 -7.91 2.76 2.90
CA ARG A 46 -9.01 2.68 3.87
C ARG A 46 -10.37 3.08 3.24
N GLU A 47 -10.38 4.07 2.37
CA GLU A 47 -11.60 4.64 1.78
C GLU A 47 -12.11 3.85 0.57
N THR A 48 -11.20 3.18 -0.17
CA THR A 48 -11.54 2.56 -1.45
C THR A 48 -11.33 1.05 -1.50
N MET A 49 -10.65 0.47 -0.50
CA MET A 49 -10.32 -0.96 -0.47
C MET A 49 -10.85 -1.66 0.79
N PRO A 50 -11.14 -2.98 0.70
CA PRO A 50 -11.31 -3.76 -0.54
C PRO A 50 -12.40 -3.20 -1.45
N GLN A 51 -12.27 -3.36 -2.77
CA GLN A 51 -13.17 -2.73 -3.75
C GLN A 51 -14.65 -3.16 -3.56
N ASP A 52 -14.87 -4.38 -3.09
CA ASP A 52 -16.18 -4.96 -2.78
C ASP A 52 -16.66 -4.63 -1.37
N ALA A 53 -15.78 -4.14 -0.50
CA ALA A 53 -16.06 -3.86 0.90
C ALA A 53 -15.23 -2.66 1.44
N PRO A 54 -15.39 -1.44 0.90
CA PRO A 54 -14.61 -0.28 1.33
C PRO A 54 -14.89 0.08 2.80
N GLU A 55 -13.95 0.79 3.43
CA GLU A 55 -14.06 1.24 4.83
C GLU A 55 -14.14 0.13 5.89
N THR A 56 -13.85 -1.12 5.52
CA THR A 56 -13.88 -2.26 6.44
C THR A 56 -12.54 -2.55 7.12
N LEU A 57 -11.43 -1.99 6.61
CA LEU A 57 -10.10 -2.17 7.19
C LEU A 57 -9.91 -1.28 8.41
N THR A 58 -9.46 -1.88 9.51
CA THR A 58 -9.04 -1.13 10.71
C THR A 58 -7.75 -0.35 10.43
N PRO A 59 -7.46 0.73 11.19
CA PRO A 59 -6.23 1.50 10.99
C PRO A 59 -4.95 0.65 11.03
N ALA A 60 -4.86 -0.30 11.97
CA ALA A 60 -3.72 -1.22 12.07
C ALA A 60 -3.59 -2.12 10.83
N GLN A 61 -4.69 -2.69 10.34
CA GLN A 61 -4.69 -3.51 9.12
C GLN A 61 -4.27 -2.70 7.90
N THR A 62 -4.74 -1.46 7.77
CA THR A 62 -4.33 -0.57 6.68
C THR A 62 -2.84 -0.25 6.77
N ALA A 63 -2.30 0.03 7.95
CA ALA A 63 -0.87 0.28 8.14
C ALA A 63 -0.01 -0.93 7.75
N ASP A 64 -0.43 -2.13 8.15
CA ASP A 64 0.24 -3.39 7.78
C ASP A 64 0.23 -3.61 6.26
N LEU A 65 -0.90 -3.32 5.59
CA LEU A 65 -1.01 -3.41 4.14
C LEU A 65 -0.13 -2.39 3.42
N VAL A 66 -0.05 -1.14 3.90
CA VAL A 66 0.87 -0.12 3.37
C VAL A 66 2.31 -0.61 3.50
N ALA A 67 2.71 -1.11 4.66
CA ALA A 67 4.05 -1.66 4.88
C ALA A 67 4.35 -2.82 3.91
N TYR A 68 3.39 -3.71 3.72
CA TYR A 68 3.52 -4.83 2.79
C TYR A 68 3.70 -4.35 1.35
N ILE A 69 2.89 -3.39 0.89
CA ILE A 69 2.98 -2.79 -0.44
C ILE A 69 4.37 -2.16 -0.68
N LEU A 70 4.89 -1.42 0.29
CA LEU A 70 6.24 -0.83 0.21
C LEU A 70 7.32 -1.91 0.08
N SER A 71 7.21 -3.00 0.84
CA SER A 71 8.18 -4.11 0.80
C SER A 71 8.25 -4.77 -0.58
N GLY A 72 7.10 -4.95 -1.25
CA GLY A 72 7.05 -5.52 -2.60
C GLY A 72 7.57 -4.59 -3.69
N ASN A 73 7.52 -3.27 -3.45
CA ASN A 73 8.19 -2.28 -4.31
C ASN A 73 9.71 -2.19 -4.06
N ARG A 74 10.26 -3.05 -3.21
CA ARG A 74 11.69 -3.06 -2.80
C ARG A 74 12.14 -1.73 -2.20
N LEU A 75 11.19 -1.03 -1.57
CA LEU A 75 11.50 0.18 -0.83
C LEU A 75 12.09 -0.21 0.50
N ALA A 76 13.21 0.42 0.83
CA ALA A 76 13.89 0.17 2.08
C ALA A 76 12.88 0.41 3.19
N ALA A 77 12.61 -0.63 3.99
CA ALA A 77 11.93 -0.45 5.25
C ALA A 77 12.70 0.63 6.02
N GLY A 78 12.00 1.68 6.44
CA GLY A 78 12.59 2.65 7.36
C GLY A 78 13.07 1.93 8.63
N GLN A 79 14.02 2.53 9.35
CA GLN A 79 14.48 1.98 10.64
C GLN A 79 13.36 1.97 11.71
N THR A 80 12.27 2.69 11.44
CA THR A 80 11.08 2.76 12.28
C THR A 80 9.93 2.01 11.58
N PRO A 81 9.22 1.09 12.27
CA PRO A 81 7.96 0.55 11.80
C PRO A 81 7.01 1.67 11.38
N LEU A 82 6.17 1.45 10.37
CA LEU A 82 5.14 2.43 10.05
C LEU A 82 4.24 2.61 11.27
N PRO A 83 3.97 3.86 11.68
CA PRO A 83 3.01 4.11 12.73
C PRO A 83 1.64 3.60 12.30
N ASP A 84 0.95 2.92 13.22
CA ASP A 84 -0.46 2.51 13.11
C ASP A 84 -1.42 3.70 13.29
N ASP A 85 -0.90 4.83 13.80
CA ASP A 85 -1.56 6.12 13.87
C ASP A 85 -1.50 6.87 12.51
N PRO A 86 -2.66 7.09 11.86
CA PRO A 86 -2.75 7.83 10.61
C PRO A 86 -2.18 9.25 10.69
N LEU A 87 -2.15 9.87 11.87
CA LEU A 87 -1.64 11.22 12.07
C LEU A 87 -0.13 11.34 11.93
N ARG A 88 0.59 10.20 11.95
CA ARG A 88 2.06 10.17 11.88
C ARG A 88 2.60 9.79 10.49
N LEU A 89 1.73 9.30 9.60
CA LEU A 89 2.03 8.95 8.23
C LEU A 89 2.23 10.13 7.24
N PRO A 90 1.69 11.36 7.45
CA PRO A 90 1.83 12.47 6.51
C PRO A 90 3.28 12.96 6.32
N HIS A 91 4.18 12.63 7.24
CA HIS A 91 5.58 13.07 7.19
C HIS A 91 6.53 12.05 6.54
N ILE A 92 6.00 10.89 6.11
CA ILE A 92 6.78 9.84 5.48
C ILE A 92 6.37 9.80 4.00
N LEU A 93 7.34 9.92 3.08
CA LEU A 93 7.07 9.93 1.64
C LEU A 93 7.25 8.53 1.04
N PHE A 94 6.46 8.22 0.03
CA PHE A 94 6.63 7.05 -0.82
C PHE A 94 7.78 7.31 -1.81
N GLU A 95 8.93 6.65 -1.61
CA GLU A 95 10.18 6.88 -2.35
C GLU A 95 10.72 8.32 -2.23
N ARG A 96 12.02 8.48 -1.97
CA ARG A 96 12.69 9.80 -2.02
C ARG A 96 13.45 9.95 -3.33
#